data_AF-A0A949J603-F1
#
_entry.id   AF-A0A949J603-F1
#
_cell.length_a   1.000
_cell.length_b   1.000
_cell.length_c   1.000
_cell.angle_alpha   90.00
_cell.angle_beta   90.00
_cell.angle_gamma   90.00
#
_symmetry.space_group_name_H-M   'P 1'
#
loop_
_entity.id
_entity.type
_entity.pdbx_description
1 polymer ?
#
loop_
_entity_poly.entity_id
_entity_poly.type
_entity_poly.pdbx_seq_one_letter_code
_entity_poly.pdbx_strand_id
1 'polypeptide(L)'
;MLEKYEITVPHLFNSEQTTKALARQDIQEVFTMHNQRISDSIEELEKYMSSIDPNLGKASAAARARITGEMKTLEDKAATAVRTQSTIMERQITKASENVYPNNSLQERVLNIMQYLIRYDSLLDRLYDRLHNAHPGNHVLIDVGE
;
A
#
# COMPACT_ATOMS: atom_id res chain seq x y z
N MET A 1 -7.59 1.07 -10.53
CA MET A 1 -6.37 0.54 -9.89
C MET A 1 -5.35 1.64 -9.58
N LEU A 2 -4.95 2.45 -10.57
CA LEU A 2 -4.03 3.58 -10.39
C LEU A 2 -4.63 4.73 -9.56
N GLU A 3 -5.94 4.94 -9.65
CA GLU A 3 -6.67 5.95 -8.86
C GLU A 3 -6.55 5.76 -7.35
N LYS A 4 -6.45 4.51 -6.87
CA LYS A 4 -6.33 4.20 -5.44
C LYS A 4 -5.06 4.79 -4.80
N TYR A 5 -4.03 5.04 -5.60
CA TYR A 5 -2.74 5.55 -5.15
C TYR A 5 -2.42 6.94 -5.72
N GLU A 6 -3.40 7.62 -6.35
CA GLU A 6 -3.24 8.92 -7.02
C GLU A 6 -2.11 8.94 -8.08
N ILE A 7 -1.80 7.77 -8.68
CA ILE A 7 -0.72 7.62 -9.66
C ILE A 7 -1.25 7.94 -11.05
N THR A 8 -0.58 8.84 -11.77
CA THR A 8 -0.84 9.10 -13.20
C THR A 8 0.15 8.35 -14.11
N VAL A 9 -0.21 8.16 -15.38
CA VAL A 9 0.59 7.41 -16.37
C VAL A 9 2.09 7.81 -16.39
N PRO A 10 2.47 9.11 -16.40
CA PRO A 10 3.88 9.51 -16.38
C PRO A 10 4.69 9.00 -15.17
N HIS A 11 4.05 8.84 -14.01
CA HIS A 11 4.71 8.33 -12.80
C HIS A 11 5.12 6.85 -12.92
N LEU A 12 4.54 6.13 -13.88
CA LEU A 12 4.90 4.73 -14.14
C LEU A 12 6.23 4.58 -14.88
N PHE A 13 6.74 5.65 -15.50
CA PHE A 13 8.05 5.61 -16.17
C PHE A 13 9.20 5.36 -15.19
N ASN A 14 9.07 5.86 -13.94
CA ASN A 14 10.03 5.67 -12.86
C ASN A 14 9.37 4.91 -11.68
N SER A 15 8.88 3.70 -11.96
CA SER A 15 8.14 2.85 -11.00
C SER A 15 8.86 2.63 -9.67
N GLU A 16 10.19 2.51 -9.66
CA GLU A 16 11.00 2.35 -8.44
C GLU A 16 10.93 3.60 -7.54
N GLN A 17 11.01 4.80 -8.11
CA GLN A 17 10.92 6.05 -7.34
C GLN A 17 9.51 6.27 -6.78
N THR A 18 8.48 5.98 -7.59
CA THR A 18 7.07 6.06 -7.19
C THR A 18 6.76 5.11 -6.03
N THR A 19 7.29 3.88 -6.07
CA THR A 19 7.12 2.90 -4.99
C THR A 19 7.79 3.37 -3.70
N LYS A 20 9.02 3.92 -3.79
CA LYS A 20 9.74 4.47 -2.62
C LYS A 20 9.00 5.65 -1.97
N ALA A 21 8.36 6.51 -2.77
CA ALA A 21 7.60 7.64 -2.25
C ALA A 21 6.35 7.19 -1.47
N LEU A 22 5.70 6.10 -1.89
CA LEU A 22 4.45 5.60 -1.30
C LEU A 22 4.63 4.67 -0.10
N ALA A 23 5.81 4.07 0.09
CA ALA A 23 6.05 3.05 1.12
C ALA A 23 6.17 3.57 2.57
N ARG A 24 6.03 4.88 2.81
CA ARG A 24 6.24 5.47 4.14
C ARG A 24 5.02 5.33 5.05
N GLN A 25 5.03 4.31 5.91
CA GLN A 25 4.25 4.30 7.15
C GLN A 25 5.15 3.91 8.32
N ASP A 26 5.30 4.81 9.28
CA ASP A 26 6.03 4.53 10.51
C ASP A 26 5.07 3.98 11.57
N ILE A 27 4.80 2.68 11.49
CA ILE A 27 3.99 1.95 12.48
C ILE A 27 4.71 1.88 13.83
N GLN A 28 6.04 1.87 13.82
CA GLN A 28 6.83 1.67 15.04
C GLN A 28 6.62 2.82 16.01
N GLU A 29 6.62 4.06 15.51
CA GLU A 29 6.41 5.25 16.33
C GLU A 29 5.03 5.26 16.99
N VAL A 30 3.99 4.91 16.23
CA VAL A 30 2.59 4.85 16.73
C VAL A 30 2.47 3.81 17.86
N PHE A 31 2.96 2.59 17.65
CA PHE A 31 2.90 1.55 18.68
C PHE A 31 3.75 1.89 19.90
N THR A 32 4.94 2.49 19.71
CA THR A 32 5.80 2.93 20.82
C THR A 32 5.07 3.94 21.71
N MET A 33 4.47 4.97 21.11
CA MET A 33 3.70 5.98 21.85
C MET A 33 2.54 5.37 22.65
N HIS A 34 1.76 4.48 22.04
CA HIS A 34 0.60 3.88 22.70
C HIS A 34 0.99 2.84 23.76
N ASN A 35 2.05 2.07 23.53
CA ASN A 35 2.60 1.13 24.51
C ASN A 35 3.06 1.85 25.78
N GLN A 36 3.69 3.02 25.64
CA GLN A 36 4.09 3.83 26.80
C GLN A 36 2.87 4.24 27.63
N ARG A 37 1.85 4.83 26.99
CA ARG A 37 0.62 5.29 27.70
C ARG A 37 -0.11 4.15 28.41
N ILE A 38 -0.18 2.98 27.77
CA ILE A 38 -0.79 1.79 28.37
C ILE A 38 0.04 1.30 29.56
N SER A 39 1.36 1.29 29.43
CA SER A 39 2.27 0.88 30.52
C SER A 39 2.12 1.79 31.74
N ASP A 40 2.11 3.11 31.53
CA ASP A 40 1.91 4.10 32.59
C ASP A 40 0.56 3.90 33.31
N SER A 41 -0.51 3.68 32.55
CA SER A 41 -1.86 3.44 33.09
C SER A 41 -1.94 2.15 33.92
N ILE A 42 -1.26 1.08 33.47
CA ILE A 42 -1.22 -0.19 34.19
C ILE A 42 -0.38 -0.07 35.47
N GLU A 43 0.73 0.67 35.45
CA GLU A 43 1.53 0.93 36.65
C GLU A 43 0.76 1.70 37.72
N GLU A 44 -0.04 2.69 37.34
CA GLU A 44 -0.93 3.41 38.25
C GLU A 44 -1.97 2.47 38.89
N LEU A 45 -2.58 1.61 38.08
CA LEU A 45 -3.49 0.56 38.55
C LEU A 45 -2.79 -0.44 39.47
N GLU A 46 -1.57 -0.88 39.15
CA GLU A 46 -0.77 -1.79 39.99
C GLU A 46 -0.52 -1.20 41.38
N LYS A 47 -0.15 0.09 41.45
CA LYS A 47 0.07 0.81 42.72
C LYS A 47 -1.20 0.89 43.55
N TYR A 48 -2.32 1.26 42.91
CA TYR A 48 -3.61 1.33 43.59
C TYR A 48 -4.08 -0.04 44.11
N MET A 49 -4.01 -1.08 43.28
CA MET A 49 -4.39 -2.44 43.65
C MET A 49 -3.54 -2.98 44.80
N SER A 50 -2.23 -2.71 44.79
CA SER A 50 -1.32 -3.13 45.86
C SER A 50 -1.56 -2.39 47.18
N SER A 51 -2.09 -1.16 47.12
CA SER A 51 -2.50 -0.41 48.30
C SER A 51 -3.76 -0.97 48.97
N ILE A 52 -4.60 -1.69 48.21
CA ILE A 52 -5.80 -2.37 48.72
C ILE A 52 -5.42 -3.71 49.35
N ASP A 53 -4.71 -4.56 48.61
CA ASP A 53 -4.22 -5.86 49.09
C ASP A 53 -2.92 -6.21 48.34
N PRO A 54 -1.80 -6.47 49.06
CA PRO A 54 -0.54 -6.91 48.45
C PRO A 54 -0.67 -8.14 47.54
N ASN A 55 -1.64 -9.04 47.79
CA ASN A 55 -1.88 -10.20 46.94
C ASN A 55 -2.48 -9.83 45.57
N LEU A 56 -3.16 -8.69 45.45
CA LEU A 56 -3.69 -8.19 44.19
C LEU A 56 -2.58 -7.67 43.27
N GLY A 57 -1.39 -7.34 43.80
CA GLY A 57 -0.22 -6.97 43.00
C GLY A 57 0.21 -8.07 42.03
N LYS A 58 0.10 -9.35 42.41
CA LYS A 58 0.37 -10.50 41.51
C LYS A 58 -0.63 -10.58 40.37
N ALA A 59 -1.91 -10.32 40.65
CA ALA A 59 -2.96 -10.33 39.63
C ALA A 59 -2.76 -9.18 38.63
N SER A 60 -2.40 -7.99 39.11
CA SER A 60 -2.13 -6.84 38.25
C SER A 60 -0.87 -7.04 37.39
N ALA A 61 0.21 -7.60 37.95
CA ALA A 61 1.41 -7.94 37.17
C ALA A 61 1.12 -8.97 36.06
N ALA A 62 0.27 -9.97 36.35
CA ALA A 62 -0.17 -10.94 35.35
C ALA A 62 -1.09 -10.31 34.29
N ALA A 63 -1.88 -9.29 34.64
CA ALA A 63 -2.66 -8.52 33.67
C ALA A 63 -1.75 -7.67 32.78
N ARG A 64 -0.74 -7.00 33.35
CA ARG A 64 0.28 -6.24 32.62
C ARG A 64 0.97 -7.10 31.57
N ALA A 65 1.49 -8.26 31.99
CA ALA A 65 2.18 -9.18 31.10
C ALA A 65 1.31 -9.62 29.91
N ARG A 66 0.01 -9.88 30.15
CA ARG A 66 -0.94 -10.22 29.09
C ARG A 66 -1.17 -9.06 28.13
N ILE A 67 -1.42 -7.85 28.64
CA ILE A 67 -1.67 -6.67 27.81
C ILE A 67 -0.45 -6.36 26.94
N THR A 68 0.76 -6.38 27.53
CA THR A 68 2.00 -6.16 26.76
C THR A 68 2.20 -7.22 25.67
N GLY A 69 1.88 -8.48 25.95
CA GLY A 69 1.94 -9.56 24.95
C GLY A 69 0.96 -9.38 23.80
N GLU A 70 -0.28 -8.98 24.10
CA GLU A 70 -1.30 -8.68 23.08
C GLU A 70 -0.91 -7.47 22.23
N MET A 71 -0.38 -6.41 22.85
CA MET A 71 0.10 -5.23 22.12
C MET A 71 1.24 -5.57 21.15
N LYS A 72 2.21 -6.39 21.57
CA LYS A 72 3.27 -6.89 20.68
C LYS A 72 2.71 -7.71 19.53
N THR A 73 1.71 -8.56 19.80
CA THR A 73 1.05 -9.36 18.77
C THR A 73 0.32 -8.48 17.74
N LEU A 74 -0.31 -7.39 18.18
CA LEU A 74 -0.95 -6.41 17.30
C LEU A 74 0.09 -5.65 16.46
N GLU A 75 1.22 -5.26 17.07
CA GLU A 75 2.34 -4.60 16.38
C GLU A 75 2.90 -5.49 15.26
N ASP A 76 3.17 -6.76 15.55
CA ASP A 76 3.68 -7.74 14.57
C ASP A 76 2.70 -7.96 13.41
N LYS A 77 1.39 -8.05 13.71
CA LYS A 77 0.33 -8.17 12.69
C LYS A 77 0.24 -6.92 11.81
N ALA A 78 0.31 -5.73 12.42
CA ALA A 78 0.25 -4.47 11.70
C ALA A 78 1.47 -4.28 10.79
N ALA A 79 2.68 -4.58 11.29
CA ALA A 79 3.91 -4.57 10.52
C ALA A 79 3.85 -5.55 9.33
N THR A 80 3.29 -6.74 9.55
CA THR A 80 3.08 -7.73 8.48
C THR A 80 2.10 -7.21 7.43
N ALA A 81 0.97 -6.64 7.85
CA ALA A 81 -0.04 -6.09 6.94
C ALA A 81 0.53 -4.95 6.07
N VAL A 82 1.32 -4.04 6.66
CA VAL A 82 1.99 -2.97 5.92
C VAL A 82 3.01 -3.52 4.93
N ARG A 83 3.84 -4.49 5.33
CA ARG A 83 4.76 -5.14 4.39
C ARG A 83 4.03 -5.79 3.23
N THR A 84 2.97 -6.56 3.50
CA THR A 84 2.15 -7.19 2.47
C THR A 84 1.50 -6.16 1.55
N GLN A 85 0.95 -5.07 2.10
CA GLN A 85 0.37 -3.98 1.32
C GLN A 85 1.42 -3.33 0.43
N SER A 86 2.62 -3.05 0.96
CA SER A 86 3.74 -2.49 0.19
C SER A 86 4.16 -3.42 -0.94
N THR A 87 4.30 -4.73 -0.70
CA THR A 87 4.63 -5.70 -1.75
C THR A 87 3.52 -5.80 -2.80
N ILE A 88 2.25 -5.78 -2.39
CA ILE A 88 1.12 -5.77 -3.33
C ILE A 88 1.18 -4.51 -4.19
N MET A 89 1.37 -3.35 -3.56
CA MET A 89 1.48 -2.05 -4.24
C MET A 89 2.67 -2.05 -5.22
N GLU A 90 3.85 -2.51 -4.81
CA GLU A 90 5.02 -2.63 -5.67
C GLU A 90 4.72 -3.50 -6.89
N ARG A 91 4.19 -4.71 -6.68
CA ARG A 91 3.81 -5.61 -7.79
C ARG A 91 2.79 -4.97 -8.72
N GLN A 92 1.84 -4.23 -8.16
CA GLN A 92 0.80 -3.52 -8.88
C GLN A 92 1.38 -2.39 -9.75
N ILE A 93 2.29 -1.59 -9.21
CA ILE A 93 2.98 -0.50 -9.91
C ILE A 93 3.91 -1.07 -10.99
N THR A 94 4.71 -2.09 -10.67
CA THR A 94 5.60 -2.75 -11.64
C THR A 94 4.82 -3.33 -12.81
N LYS A 95 3.72 -4.05 -12.55
CA LYS A 95 2.86 -4.57 -13.62
C LYS A 95 2.28 -3.45 -14.49
N ALA A 96 1.83 -2.35 -13.88
CA ALA A 96 1.33 -1.20 -14.65
C ALA A 96 2.45 -0.57 -15.50
N SER A 97 3.64 -0.41 -14.93
CA SER A 97 4.85 0.06 -15.61
C SER A 97 5.21 -0.82 -16.80
N GLU A 98 5.19 -2.15 -16.67
CA GLU A 98 5.52 -3.06 -17.78
C GLU A 98 4.51 -3.01 -18.93
N ASN A 99 3.24 -2.71 -18.62
CA ASN A 99 2.21 -2.58 -19.65
C ASN A 99 2.27 -1.24 -20.39
N VAL A 100 2.66 -0.16 -19.72
CA VAL A 100 2.71 1.21 -20.29
C VAL A 100 4.10 1.54 -20.85
N TYR A 101 5.14 1.13 -20.13
CA TYR A 101 6.55 1.35 -20.43
C TYR A 101 7.36 0.04 -20.46
N PRO A 102 7.00 -0.91 -21.33
CA PRO A 102 7.72 -2.17 -21.49
C PRO A 102 9.21 -1.90 -21.79
N ASN A 103 10.11 -2.55 -21.06
CA ASN A 103 11.57 -2.37 -21.18
C ASN A 103 12.02 -0.89 -21.09
N ASN A 104 11.34 -0.07 -20.28
CA ASN A 104 11.59 1.38 -20.16
C ASN A 104 11.46 2.15 -21.49
N SER A 105 10.66 1.62 -22.44
CA SER A 105 10.35 2.24 -23.73
C SER A 105 8.85 2.45 -23.86
N LEU A 106 8.42 3.30 -24.80
CA LEU A 106 6.99 3.54 -25.06
C LEU A 106 6.30 2.24 -25.49
N GLN A 107 5.09 2.01 -24.96
CA GLN A 107 4.26 0.85 -25.29
C GLN A 107 4.24 0.53 -26.79
N GLU A 108 3.90 1.52 -27.62
CA GLU A 108 3.76 1.41 -29.07
C GLU A 108 5.04 0.96 -29.81
N ARG A 109 6.21 1.12 -29.17
CA ARG A 109 7.51 0.76 -29.74
C ARG A 109 7.93 -0.68 -29.44
N VAL A 110 7.23 -1.35 -28.53
CA VAL A 110 7.61 -2.69 -28.04
C VAL A 110 6.47 -3.68 -28.21
N LEU A 111 5.25 -3.28 -27.86
CA LEU A 111 4.09 -4.15 -27.81
C LEU A 111 3.32 -4.14 -29.14
N ASN A 112 3.06 -5.34 -29.67
CA ASN A 112 2.29 -5.52 -30.90
C ASN A 112 0.79 -5.34 -30.63
N ILE A 113 0.08 -4.64 -31.52
CA ILE A 113 -1.37 -4.39 -31.40
C ILE A 113 -2.22 -5.67 -31.31
N MET A 114 -1.80 -6.78 -31.95
CA MET A 114 -2.56 -8.03 -32.01
C MET A 114 -2.87 -8.61 -30.63
N GLN A 115 -1.99 -8.41 -29.65
CA GLN A 115 -2.22 -8.90 -28.28
C GLN A 115 -3.43 -8.23 -27.61
N TYR A 116 -3.77 -7.01 -28.04
CA TYR A 116 -4.92 -6.26 -27.53
C TYR A 116 -6.18 -6.55 -28.35
N LEU A 117 -6.05 -6.70 -29.67
CA LEU A 117 -7.19 -7.02 -30.55
C LEU A 117 -7.81 -8.38 -30.25
N ILE A 118 -7.01 -9.36 -29.83
CA ILE A 118 -7.52 -10.67 -29.41
C ILE A 118 -8.31 -10.58 -28.09
N ARG A 119 -8.06 -9.54 -27.28
CA ARG A 119 -8.59 -9.41 -25.93
C ARG A 119 -9.75 -8.40 -25.82
N TYR A 120 -9.80 -7.42 -26.72
CA TYR A 120 -10.71 -6.28 -26.64
C TYR A 120 -11.40 -6.05 -27.99
N ASP A 121 -12.62 -6.55 -28.12
CA ASP A 121 -13.37 -6.56 -29.38
C ASP A 121 -13.70 -5.14 -29.91
N SER A 122 -13.88 -4.16 -29.03
CA SER A 122 -14.20 -2.77 -29.39
C SER A 122 -12.99 -1.84 -29.55
N LEU A 123 -11.77 -2.37 -29.49
CA LEU A 123 -10.55 -1.55 -29.45
C LEU A 123 -10.30 -0.80 -30.76
N LEU A 124 -10.59 -1.40 -31.92
CA LEU A 124 -10.38 -0.74 -33.22
C LEU A 124 -11.26 0.49 -33.38
N ASP A 125 -12.53 0.39 -33.00
CA ASP A 125 -13.46 1.51 -33.08
C ASP A 125 -13.01 2.66 -32.15
N ARG A 126 -12.62 2.31 -30.91
CA ARG A 126 -12.09 3.30 -29.95
C ARG A 126 -10.79 3.96 -30.43
N LEU A 127 -9.88 3.19 -31.03
CA LEU A 127 -8.65 3.70 -31.64
C LEU A 127 -8.97 4.68 -32.76
N TYR A 128 -9.88 4.30 -33.67
CA TYR A 128 -10.29 5.14 -34.76
C TYR A 128 -10.88 6.46 -34.26
N ASP A 129 -11.86 6.41 -33.36
CA ASP A 129 -12.53 7.60 -32.83
C ASP A 129 -11.57 8.56 -32.13
N ARG A 130 -10.61 8.03 -31.36
CA ARG A 130 -9.68 8.85 -30.57
C ARG A 130 -8.54 9.41 -31.40
N LEU A 131 -7.99 8.64 -32.33
CA LEU A 131 -6.86 9.07 -33.16
C LEU A 131 -7.30 9.95 -34.33
N HIS A 132 -8.48 9.70 -34.90
CA HIS A 132 -9.02 10.53 -36.00
C HIS A 132 -9.17 12.01 -35.59
N ASN A 133 -9.52 12.24 -34.32
CA ASN A 133 -9.72 13.57 -33.76
C ASN A 133 -8.45 14.13 -33.08
N ALA A 134 -7.33 13.40 -33.08
CA ALA A 134 -6.12 13.80 -32.40
C ALA A 134 -5.23 14.69 -33.28
N HIS A 135 -4.56 15.66 -32.65
CA HIS A 135 -3.53 16.45 -33.31
C HIS A 135 -2.17 15.74 -33.30
N PRO A 136 -1.39 15.81 -34.39
CA PRO A 136 -0.02 15.27 -34.43
C PRO A 136 0.83 15.84 -33.30
N GLY A 137 1.56 14.96 -32.59
CA GLY A 137 2.42 15.34 -31.47
C GLY A 137 1.76 15.30 -30.08
N ASN A 138 0.43 15.14 -30.01
CA ASN A 138 -0.25 14.97 -28.73
C ASN A 138 -0.24 13.52 -28.28
N HIS A 139 0.10 13.29 -27.01
CA HIS A 139 -0.05 11.99 -26.39
C HIS A 139 -1.54 11.69 -26.16
N VAL A 140 -1.99 10.52 -26.60
CA VAL A 140 -3.40 10.09 -26.50
C VAL A 140 -3.46 8.83 -25.62
N LEU A 141 -4.29 8.90 -24.58
CA LEU A 141 -4.64 7.74 -23.77
C LEU A 141 -5.97 7.16 -24.25
N ILE A 142 -5.94 5.86 -24.52
CA ILE A 142 -7.10 5.09 -24.98
C ILE A 142 -7.47 4.12 -23.87
N ASP A 143 -8.68 4.28 -23.35
CA ASP A 143 -9.23 3.33 -22.39
C ASP A 143 -9.83 2.15 -23.15
N VAL A 144 -9.29 0.96 -22.89
CA VAL A 144 -9.71 -0.30 -23.52
C VAL A 144 -11.06 -0.80 -22.99
N GLY A 145 -11.59 -0.24 -21.89
CA GLY A 145 -12.82 -0.72 -21.25
C GLY A 145 -12.67 -2.10 -20.60
N GLU A 146 -13.72 -2.57 -19.91
CA GLU A 146 -13.81 -3.96 -19.45
C GLU A 146 -14.00 -4.95 -20.61
#